data_AF-A0A397BT65-F1
#
_entry.id   AF-A0A397BT65-F1
#
_cell.length_a   1.000
_cell.length_b   1.000
_cell.length_c   1.000
_cell.angle_alpha   90.00
_cell.angle_beta   90.00
_cell.angle_gamma   90.00
#
_symmetry.space_group_name_H-M   'P 1'
#
loop_
_entity.id
_entity.type
_entity.pdbx_description
1 polymer ?
#
loop_
_entity_poly.entity_id
_entity_poly.type
_entity_poly.pdbx_seq_one_letter_code
_entity_poly.pdbx_strand_id
1 'polypeptide(L)' 'MSIVRKLWDSKVSRGQSAEATSGDKGALWTKHENTITSIQVLKKAASNGHVTEFSTSGLDGRVVTWNVNSLNLDLAKLRL' A
#
# COMPACT_ATOMS: atom_id res chain seq x y z
N MET A 1 -21.11 24.33 9.32
CA MET A 1 -19.73 23.80 9.26
C MET A 1 -18.74 24.96 9.15
N SER A 2 -17.80 25.07 10.09
CA SER A 2 -16.80 26.16 10.17
C SER A 2 -15.83 26.16 8.97
N ILE A 3 -15.43 27.35 8.50
CA ILE A 3 -14.46 27.55 7.40
C ILE A 3 -13.14 26.84 7.70
N VAL A 4 -12.74 26.82 8.98
CA VAL A 4 -11.49 26.23 9.45
C VAL A 4 -11.51 24.70 9.28
N ARG A 5 -12.66 24.05 9.52
CA ARG A 5 -12.85 22.60 9.33
C ARG A 5 -12.74 22.23 7.85
N LYS A 6 -13.37 23.02 6.97
CA LYS A 6 -13.28 22.82 5.51
C LYS A 6 -11.84 22.93 5.01
N LEU A 7 -11.08 23.89 5.54
CA LEU A 7 -9.69 24.10 5.16
C LEU A 7 -8.79 22.95 5.60
N TRP A 8 -8.98 22.43 6.82
CA TRP A 8 -8.27 21.26 7.33
C TRP A 8 -8.54 20.00 6.48
N ASP A 9 -9.82 19.70 6.23
CA ASP A 9 -10.21 18.51 5.46
C ASP A 9 -9.64 18.54 4.02
N SER A 10 -9.47 19.73 3.43
CA SER A 10 -8.84 19.90 2.11
C SER A 10 -7.34 19.61 2.08
N LYS A 11 -6.68 19.62 3.24
CA LYS A 11 -5.22 19.44 3.36
C LYS A 11 -4.84 18.05 3.87
N VAL A 12 -5.81 17.26 4.31
CA VAL A 12 -5.61 15.88 4.79
C VAL A 12 -6.13 14.87 3.75
N SER A 13 -5.66 15.01 2.51
CA SER A 13 -5.70 13.88 1.55
C SER A 13 -4.48 13.00 1.84
N ARG A 14 -4.68 11.92 2.61
CA ARG A 14 -3.61 10.98 2.94
C ARG A 14 -3.48 9.97 1.80
N GLY A 15 -2.31 9.94 1.15
CA GLY A 15 -1.83 8.77 0.40
C GLY A 15 -2.37 8.56 -1.01
N GLN A 16 -2.82 9.60 -1.72
CA GLN A 16 -3.19 9.47 -3.14
C GLN A 16 -1.93 9.61 -4.02
N SER A 17 -1.78 8.74 -5.03
CA SER A 17 -0.68 8.84 -6.00
C SER A 17 -0.83 10.08 -6.90
N ALA A 18 0.24 10.44 -7.61
CA ALA A 18 0.22 11.60 -8.51
C ALA A 18 -0.76 11.44 -9.69
N GLU A 19 -1.17 10.19 -9.96
CA GLU A 19 -2.08 9.77 -11.02
C GLU A 19 -3.54 9.60 -10.54
N ALA A 20 -3.82 9.83 -9.26
CA ALA A 20 -5.16 9.69 -8.70
C ALA A 20 -6.14 10.68 -9.35
N THR A 21 -7.25 10.15 -9.86
CA THR A 21 -8.30 10.95 -10.49
C THR A 21 -9.29 11.47 -9.45
N SER A 22 -10.21 12.35 -9.85
CA SER A 22 -11.30 12.81 -8.98
C SER A 22 -12.21 11.69 -8.49
N GLY A 23 -12.25 10.53 -9.18
CA GLY A 23 -12.99 9.34 -8.77
C GLY A 23 -12.34 8.57 -7.63
N ASP A 24 -11.04 8.77 -7.41
CA ASP A 24 -10.27 8.11 -6.34
C ASP A 24 -10.30 8.90 -5.03
N LYS A 25 -11.00 10.05 -5.01
CA LYS A 25 -11.21 10.88 -3.81
C LYS A 25 -11.97 10.10 -2.74
N GLY A 26 -11.25 9.71 -1.70
CA GLY A 26 -11.77 8.94 -0.57
C GLY A 26 -11.55 7.43 -0.66
N ALA A 27 -10.99 6.93 -1.76
CA ALA A 27 -10.54 5.55 -1.85
C ALA A 27 -9.22 5.38 -1.09
N LEU A 28 -9.20 4.46 -0.12
CA LEU A 28 -7.97 4.13 0.59
C LEU A 28 -7.03 3.36 -0.36
N TRP A 29 -5.92 3.99 -0.75
CA TRP A 29 -4.91 3.38 -1.62
C TRP A 29 -4.24 2.15 -0.98
N THR A 30 -4.15 2.15 0.35
CA THR A 30 -3.53 1.06 1.11
C THR A 30 -4.49 -0.12 1.25
N LYS A 31 -3.97 -1.34 1.11
CA LYS A 31 -4.77 -2.56 1.35
C LYS A 31 -5.15 -2.73 2.83
N HIS A 32 -4.33 -2.17 3.72
CA HIS A 32 -4.59 -2.12 5.16
C HIS A 32 -5.15 -0.77 5.58
N GLU A 33 -6.08 -0.79 6.54
CA GLU A 33 -6.71 0.41 7.14
C GLU A 33 -6.17 0.71 8.55
N ASN A 34 -5.22 -0.10 9.01
CA ASN A 34 -4.54 0.05 10.28
C ASN A 34 -3.08 -0.41 10.17
N THR A 35 -2.33 -0.27 11.26
CA THR A 35 -0.91 -0.61 11.32
C THR A 35 -0.67 -2.08 10.97
N ILE A 36 0.26 -2.30 10.03
CA ILE A 36 0.81 -3.61 9.70
C ILE A 36 1.71 -4.06 10.88
N THR A 37 1.47 -5.25 11.40
CA THR A 37 2.18 -5.79 12.57
C THR A 37 3.10 -6.95 12.23
N SER A 38 2.91 -7.61 11.09
CA SER A 38 3.79 -8.70 10.64
C SER A 38 3.91 -8.73 9.14
N ILE A 39 5.08 -9.17 8.68
CA ILE A 39 5.40 -9.47 7.28
C ILE A 39 6.07 -10.84 7.25
N GLN A 40 5.59 -11.74 6.39
CA GLN A 40 6.09 -13.11 6.28
C GLN A 40 6.35 -13.49 4.83
N VAL A 41 7.46 -14.18 4.58
CA VAL A 41 7.78 -14.70 3.24
C VAL A 41 6.94 -15.95 2.97
N LEU A 42 6.24 -15.97 1.84
CA LEU A 42 5.47 -17.14 1.42
C LEU A 42 6.22 -17.99 0.40
N LYS A 43 6.86 -17.36 -0.59
CA LYS A 43 7.62 -18.06 -1.63
C LYS A 43 8.89 -17.32 -1.99
N LYS A 44 9.90 -18.12 -2.35
CA LYS A 44 11.17 -17.68 -2.91
C LYS A 44 11.39 -18.34 -4.27
N ALA A 45 11.98 -17.62 -5.20
CA ALA A 45 12.43 -18.16 -6.47
C ALA A 45 13.54 -19.19 -6.24
N ALA A 46 13.42 -20.35 -6.91
CA ALA A 46 14.36 -21.45 -6.76
C ALA A 46 15.77 -21.11 -7.30
N SER A 47 15.86 -20.22 -8.29
CA SER A 47 17.11 -19.91 -8.99
C SER A 47 18.08 -19.04 -8.19
N ASN A 48 17.56 -18.07 -7.44
CA ASN A 48 18.36 -17.01 -6.82
C ASN A 48 17.93 -16.70 -5.38
N GLY A 49 16.91 -17.39 -4.85
CA GLY A 49 16.42 -17.22 -3.48
C GLY A 49 15.64 -15.92 -3.24
N HIS A 50 15.35 -15.13 -4.29
CA HIS A 50 14.60 -13.89 -4.15
C HIS A 50 13.16 -14.16 -3.74
N VAL A 51 12.59 -13.30 -2.89
CA VAL A 51 11.18 -13.39 -2.49
C VAL A 51 10.29 -13.05 -3.68
N THR A 52 9.39 -13.96 -4.04
CA THR A 52 8.41 -13.75 -5.12
C THR A 52 7.01 -13.48 -4.58
N GLU A 53 6.71 -14.01 -3.39
CA GLU A 53 5.45 -13.77 -2.69
C GLU A 53 5.68 -13.61 -1.19
N PHE A 54 4.98 -12.65 -0.59
CA PHE A 54 4.97 -12.41 0.85
C PHE A 54 3.57 -12.02 1.32
N SER A 55 3.30 -12.16 2.61
CA SER A 55 2.06 -11.69 3.23
C SER A 55 2.33 -10.62 4.28
N THR A 56 1.32 -9.77 4.49
CA THR A 56 1.27 -8.79 5.57
C THR A 56 0.01 -9.00 6.39
N SER A 57 0.11 -8.87 7.71
CA SER A 57 -1.05 -8.81 8.60
C SER A 57 -1.08 -7.50 9.37
N GLY A 58 -2.28 -6.99 9.65
CA GLY A 58 -2.48 -5.72 10.35
C GLY A 58 -3.47 -5.80 11.50
N LEU A 59 -3.49 -4.75 12.32
CA LEU A 59 -4.48 -4.57 13.39
C LEU A 59 -5.90 -4.34 12.86
N ASP A 60 -6.06 -4.20 11.55
CA ASP A 60 -7.35 -4.22 10.85
C ASP A 60 -7.92 -5.63 10.68
N GLY A 61 -7.20 -6.67 11.14
CA GLY A 61 -7.61 -8.07 11.04
C GLY A 61 -7.47 -8.64 9.62
N ARG A 62 -6.86 -7.88 8.69
CA ARG A 62 -6.64 -8.33 7.31
C ARG A 62 -5.32 -9.07 7.20
N VAL A 63 -5.31 -10.09 6.34
CA VAL A 63 -4.09 -10.71 5.83
C VAL A 63 -4.07 -10.49 4.32
N VAL A 64 -3.03 -9.83 3.82
CA VAL A 64 -2.89 -9.48 2.41
C VAL A 64 -1.70 -10.22 1.83
N THR A 65 -1.91 -10.89 0.71
CA THR A 65 -0.85 -11.56 -0.06
C THR A 65 -0.39 -10.67 -1.20
N TRP A 66 0.92 -10.55 -1.36
CA TRP A 66 1.58 -9.75 -2.38
C TRP A 66 2.39 -10.66 -3.29
N ASN A 67 2.17 -10.57 -4.60
CA ASN A 67 3.01 -11.20 -5.60
C ASN A 67 3.86 -10.12 -6.27
N VAL A 68 5.18 -10.22 -6.11
CA VAL A 68 6.14 -9.18 -6.53
C VAL A 68 6.09 -8.96 -8.04
N ASN A 69 5.88 -10.02 -8.82
CA ASN A 69 5.82 -9.94 -10.28
C ASN A 69 4.51 -9.29 -10.80
N SER A 70 3.45 -9.30 -9.99
CA SER A 70 2.18 -8.65 -10.31
C SER A 70 2.13 -7.18 -9.88
N LEU A 71 3.12 -6.70 -9.12
CA LEU A 71 3.24 -5.29 -8.79
C LEU A 71 3.66 -4.57 -10.06
N ASN A 72 2.85 -3.62 -10.53
CA ASN A 72 3.19 -2.76 -11.66
C ASN A 72 4.21 -1.68 -11.24
N LEU A 73 5.32 -2.10 -10.63
CA LEU A 73 6.38 -1.26 -10.10
C LEU A 73 7.69 -1.62 -10.81
N ASP A 74 8.39 -0.59 -11.27
CA ASP A 74 9.74 -0.74 -11.82
C ASP A 74 10.75 -0.90 -10.67
N LEU A 75 10.87 -2.14 -10.19
CA LEU A 75 11.77 -2.50 -9.09
C LEU A 75 13.25 -2.32 -9.45
N ALA A 76 13.61 -2.20 -10.73
CA ALA A 76 15.00 -1.95 -11.13
C ALA A 76 15.47 -0.53 -10.73
N LYS A 77 14.54 0.40 -10.54
CA LYS A 77 14.82 1.76 -10.02
C LYS A 77 14.87 1.83 -8.50
N LEU A 78 14.39 0.80 -7.81
CA LEU A 78 14.43 0.74 -6.36
C LEU A 78 15.83 0.31 -5.91
N ARG A 79 16.63 1.28 -5.48
CA ARG A 79 17.93 1.02 -4.83
C ARG A 79 17.69 0.82 -3.34
N LEU A 80 18.04 -0.35 -2.84
CA LEU A 80 18.06 -0.72 -1.42
C LEU A 80 19.44 -0.41 -0.83
#